data_AF-A0A535KRM3-F1
#
_entry.id   AF-A0A535KRM3-F1
#
_cell.length_a   1.000
_cell.length_b   1.000
_cell.length_c   1.000
_cell.angle_alpha   90.00
_cell.angle_beta   90.00
_cell.angle_gamma   90.00
#
_symmetry.space_group_name_H-M   'P 1'
#
loop_
_entity.id
_entity.type
_entity.pdbx_description
1 polymer ?
#
loop_
_entity_poly.entity_id
_entity_poly.type
_entity_poly.pdbx_seq_one_letter_code
_entity_poly.pdbx_strand_id
1 'polypeptide(L)'
;MEAPPGSPSSGWSGKHAVELYVRTYTTMLQSSGDIKVESLVQAHLLMGSVLHPQAAEPQTDMGALLYAVRRLPEAINHCRRVIMGQSPQGFKAVLGEDIMGWQAVKAPARRRRWYHDGKNTLAVLIASASDIDDLVPTLVAFQIEWNKLHRLLQDVGLSADEARHAAGATQDDWRRLHDAWGDAFDANLAAIKREECRIVLRLIGGSHLGFARNASRWWLPIAAAMEDLGARDAPIYFVS
;
A
#
# COMPACT_ATOMS: atom_id res chain seq x y z
N MET A 1 -3.60 -18.33 50.44
CA MET A 1 -3.82 -18.96 49.12
C MET A 1 -4.09 -17.82 48.17
N GLU A 2 -3.02 -17.19 47.69
CA GLU A 2 -3.08 -15.98 46.86
C GLU A 2 -3.46 -16.34 45.43
N ALA A 3 -4.35 -15.56 44.84
CA ALA A 3 -4.75 -15.67 43.44
C ALA A 3 -3.56 -15.30 42.53
N PRO A 4 -3.40 -15.95 41.35
CA PRO A 4 -2.31 -15.64 40.45
C PRO A 4 -2.48 -14.25 39.80
N PRO A 5 -1.37 -13.55 39.50
CA PRO A 5 -1.40 -12.21 38.95
C PRO A 5 -1.92 -12.23 37.50
N GLY A 6 -2.72 -11.21 37.20
CA GLY A 6 -3.54 -11.10 36.01
C GLY A 6 -2.79 -11.25 34.68
N SER A 7 -3.49 -11.89 33.74
CA SER A 7 -3.18 -11.90 32.32
C SER A 7 -2.96 -10.46 31.83
N PRO A 8 -1.89 -10.17 31.08
CA PRO A 8 -1.70 -8.85 30.52
C PRO A 8 -2.87 -8.54 29.57
N SER A 9 -3.49 -7.39 29.80
CA SER A 9 -4.57 -6.86 28.97
C SER A 9 -4.19 -6.91 27.49
N SER A 10 -4.96 -7.67 26.70
CA SER A 10 -4.74 -7.90 25.26
C SER A 10 -4.60 -6.61 24.43
N GLY A 11 -5.12 -5.48 24.90
CA GLY A 11 -5.02 -4.18 24.23
C GLY A 11 -3.63 -3.52 24.26
N TRP A 12 -2.78 -3.82 25.25
CA TRP A 12 -1.45 -3.21 25.35
C TRP A 12 -0.44 -3.85 24.39
N SER A 13 -0.56 -5.16 24.14
CA SER A 13 0.32 -5.89 23.20
C SER A 13 0.12 -5.42 21.75
N GLY A 14 -1.14 -5.23 21.32
CA GLY A 14 -1.46 -4.83 19.95
C GLY A 14 -0.92 -3.44 19.58
N LYS A 15 -1.03 -2.46 20.48
CA LYS A 15 -0.51 -1.10 20.23
C LYS A 15 1.01 -1.10 20.06
N HIS A 16 1.75 -1.81 20.91
CA HIS A 16 3.22 -1.91 20.79
C HIS A 16 3.64 -2.61 19.50
N ALA A 17 2.91 -3.64 19.06
CA ALA A 17 3.19 -4.34 17.82
C ALA A 17 3.00 -3.43 16.59
N VAL A 18 1.94 -2.62 16.59
CA VAL A 18 1.72 -1.58 15.57
C VAL A 18 2.84 -0.54 15.57
N GLU A 19 3.19 0.01 16.74
CA GLU A 19 4.27 1.01 16.85
C GLU A 19 5.63 0.46 16.39
N LEU A 20 5.94 -0.79 16.73
CA LEU A 20 7.14 -1.48 16.27
C LEU A 20 7.15 -1.63 14.75
N TYR A 21 6.01 -2.01 14.17
CA TYR A 21 5.88 -2.16 12.71
C TYR A 21 6.04 -0.82 11.99
N VAL A 22 5.40 0.24 12.49
CA VAL A 22 5.53 1.62 11.98
C VAL A 22 6.99 2.07 12.00
N ARG A 23 7.66 1.87 13.14
CA ARG A 23 9.09 2.19 13.28
C ARG A 23 9.96 1.37 12.34
N THR A 24 9.64 0.10 12.13
CA THR A 24 10.40 -0.81 11.26
C THR A 24 10.39 -0.31 9.82
N TYR A 25 9.22 -0.12 9.20
CA TYR A 25 9.20 0.35 7.81
C TYR A 25 9.69 1.79 7.68
N THR A 26 9.43 2.66 8.67
CA THR A 26 9.91 4.05 8.62
C THR A 26 11.44 4.09 8.62
N THR A 27 12.08 3.28 9.47
CA THR A 27 13.55 3.19 9.53
C THR A 27 14.12 2.62 8.24
N MET A 28 13.50 1.57 7.69
CA MET A 28 13.96 0.99 6.42
C MET A 28 13.82 1.96 5.24
N LEU A 29 12.74 2.75 5.19
CA LEU A 29 12.50 3.75 4.14
C LEU A 29 13.38 4.99 4.25
N GLN A 30 14.10 5.19 5.36
CA GLN A 30 15.16 6.22 5.45
C GLN A 30 16.42 5.84 4.65
N SER A 31 16.57 4.57 4.26
CA SER A 31 17.66 4.16 3.38
C SER A 31 17.51 4.80 1.99
N SER A 32 18.63 5.12 1.35
CA SER A 32 18.64 5.78 0.03
C SER A 32 18.30 4.84 -1.14
N GLY A 33 18.25 3.53 -0.88
CA GLY A 33 18.08 2.47 -1.86
C GLY A 33 16.68 1.86 -1.86
N ASP A 34 16.52 0.87 -2.73
CA ASP A 34 15.32 0.05 -2.80
C ASP A 34 15.33 -0.96 -1.64
N ILE A 35 14.23 -1.05 -0.89
CA ILE A 35 14.01 -2.10 0.13
C ILE A 35 13.06 -3.15 -0.41
N LYS A 36 13.25 -4.41 -0.04
CA LYS A 36 12.33 -5.49 -0.43
C LYS A 36 11.11 -5.48 0.49
N VAL A 37 9.91 -5.56 -0.08
CA VAL A 37 8.67 -5.76 0.70
C VAL A 37 8.74 -7.04 1.53
N GLU A 38 9.44 -8.06 1.02
CA GLU A 38 9.71 -9.32 1.73
C GLU A 38 10.31 -9.09 3.13
N SER A 39 11.20 -8.12 3.28
CA SER A 39 11.84 -7.81 4.55
C SER A 39 10.87 -7.26 5.62
N LEU A 40 9.66 -6.85 5.22
CA LEU A 40 8.61 -6.36 6.11
C LEU A 40 7.57 -7.43 6.46
N VAL A 41 7.58 -8.60 5.80
CA VAL A 41 6.56 -9.64 5.98
C VAL A 41 6.51 -10.12 7.42
N GLN A 42 7.65 -10.49 8.01
CA GLN A 42 7.68 -10.99 9.40
C GLN A 42 7.16 -9.94 10.41
N ALA A 43 7.57 -8.68 10.24
CA ALA A 43 7.08 -7.60 11.10
C ALA A 43 5.57 -7.35 10.91
N HIS A 44 5.03 -7.52 9.69
CA HIS A 44 3.60 -7.42 9.41
C HIS A 44 2.80 -8.55 10.05
N LEU A 45 3.31 -9.79 9.99
CA LEU A 45 2.69 -10.94 10.66
C LEU A 45 2.64 -10.74 12.18
N LEU A 46 3.74 -10.31 12.79
CA LEU A 46 3.81 -10.03 14.23
C LEU A 46 2.92 -8.85 14.67
N MET A 47 2.71 -7.88 13.78
CA MET A 47 1.82 -6.75 14.03
C MET A 47 0.36 -7.19 14.17
N GLY A 48 -0.06 -8.27 13.51
CA GLY A 48 -1.42 -8.81 13.62
C GLY A 48 -2.48 -7.85 13.09
N SER A 49 -2.34 -7.41 11.83
CA SER A 49 -3.24 -6.45 11.21
C SER A 49 -4.70 -6.89 11.25
N VAL A 50 -5.60 -6.03 11.73
CA VAL A 50 -7.05 -6.25 11.65
C VAL A 50 -7.55 -6.30 10.20
N LEU A 51 -6.84 -5.65 9.27
CA LEU A 51 -7.16 -5.66 7.84
C LEU A 51 -6.57 -6.86 7.09
N HIS A 52 -5.80 -7.70 7.79
CA HIS A 52 -5.16 -8.88 7.22
C HIS A 52 -5.09 -10.01 8.27
N PRO A 53 -6.25 -10.43 8.82
CA PRO A 53 -6.30 -11.37 9.93
C PRO A 53 -5.74 -12.77 9.61
N GLN A 54 -5.76 -13.20 8.35
CA GLN A 54 -5.28 -14.52 7.93
C GLN A 54 -3.87 -14.46 7.32
N ALA A 55 -3.10 -13.40 7.56
CA ALA A 55 -1.78 -13.22 6.96
C ALA A 55 -0.81 -14.41 7.20
N ALA A 56 -0.86 -15.02 8.37
CA ALA A 56 -0.02 -16.16 8.74
C ALA A 56 -0.56 -17.53 8.27
N GLU A 57 -1.82 -17.57 7.83
CA GLU A 57 -2.47 -18.81 7.39
C GLU A 57 -2.00 -19.23 5.99
N PRO A 58 -1.99 -20.53 5.67
CA PRO A 58 -1.60 -20.99 4.33
C PRO A 58 -2.63 -20.63 3.25
N GLN A 59 -3.92 -20.48 3.62
CA GLN A 59 -4.98 -20.05 2.70
C GLN A 59 -4.92 -18.55 2.43
N THR A 60 -5.50 -18.14 1.29
CA THR A 60 -5.60 -16.73 0.91
C THR A 60 -6.62 -15.99 1.78
N ASP A 61 -6.20 -14.87 2.35
CA ASP A 61 -7.08 -13.87 2.93
C ASP A 61 -7.71 -13.04 1.80
N MET A 62 -8.86 -13.51 1.31
CA MET A 62 -9.57 -12.83 0.22
C MET A 62 -9.98 -11.39 0.60
N GLY A 63 -10.26 -11.14 1.88
CA GLY A 63 -10.60 -9.81 2.37
C GLY A 63 -9.41 -8.83 2.23
N ALA A 64 -8.22 -9.25 2.65
CA ALA A 64 -7.00 -8.47 2.53
C ALA A 64 -6.57 -8.28 1.06
N LEU A 65 -6.68 -9.32 0.24
CA LEU A 65 -6.39 -9.24 -1.20
C LEU A 65 -7.31 -8.23 -1.90
N LEU A 66 -8.62 -8.35 -1.70
CA LEU A 66 -9.61 -7.42 -2.25
C LEU A 66 -9.38 -5.98 -1.76
N TYR A 67 -9.06 -5.82 -0.48
CA TYR A 67 -8.71 -4.52 0.08
C TYR A 67 -7.51 -3.89 -0.64
N ALA A 68 -6.47 -4.69 -0.90
CA ALA A 68 -5.27 -4.23 -1.59
C ALA A 68 -5.51 -3.92 -3.07
N VAL A 69 -6.18 -4.81 -3.81
CA VAL A 69 -6.52 -4.61 -5.22
C VAL A 69 -7.34 -3.31 -5.42
N ARG A 70 -8.24 -2.99 -4.49
CA ARG A 70 -9.03 -1.74 -4.58
C ARG A 70 -8.22 -0.48 -4.25
N ARG A 71 -7.05 -0.59 -3.61
CA ARG A 71 -6.23 0.55 -3.15
C ARG A 71 -4.96 0.77 -3.96
N LEU A 72 -4.64 -0.16 -4.84
CA LEU A 72 -3.51 -0.11 -5.75
C LEU A 72 -4.02 0.08 -7.19
N PRO A 73 -3.24 0.73 -8.07
CA PRO A 73 -3.58 0.75 -9.49
C PRO A 73 -3.45 -0.66 -10.07
N GLU A 74 -4.27 -0.99 -11.06
CA GLU A 74 -4.24 -2.29 -11.77
C GLU A 74 -2.82 -2.67 -12.23
N ALA A 75 -2.04 -1.66 -12.63
CA ALA A 75 -0.66 -1.82 -13.05
C ALA A 75 0.26 -2.51 -12.01
N ILE A 76 -0.12 -2.57 -10.72
CA ILE A 76 0.65 -3.28 -9.70
C ILE A 76 0.77 -4.79 -9.99
N ASN A 77 -0.21 -5.38 -10.68
CA ASN A 77 -0.22 -6.81 -10.97
C ASN A 77 0.99 -7.23 -11.81
N HIS A 78 1.53 -6.33 -12.64
CA HIS A 78 2.71 -6.57 -13.47
C HIS A 78 3.92 -5.69 -13.13
N CYS A 79 3.82 -4.81 -12.11
CA CYS A 79 4.95 -4.01 -11.64
C CYS A 79 5.58 -4.61 -10.39
N ARG A 80 6.90 -4.46 -10.26
CA ARG A 80 7.69 -4.96 -9.11
C ARG A 80 8.46 -3.85 -8.40
N ARG A 81 8.39 -2.61 -8.88
CA ARG A 81 9.03 -1.45 -8.24
C ARG A 81 8.02 -0.36 -7.94
N VAL A 82 7.94 0.07 -6.68
CA VAL A 82 7.10 1.19 -6.25
C VAL A 82 7.98 2.27 -5.63
N ILE A 83 7.90 3.48 -6.17
CA ILE A 83 8.67 4.64 -5.73
C ILE A 83 7.71 5.68 -5.19
N MET A 84 7.82 5.98 -3.90
CA MET A 84 7.04 6.98 -3.20
C MET A 84 7.83 8.28 -3.13
N GLY A 85 7.18 9.42 -3.31
CA GLY A 85 7.83 10.71 -3.15
C GLY A 85 6.85 11.85 -2.96
N GLN A 86 7.30 12.95 -2.39
CA GLN A 86 6.43 14.07 -2.01
C GLN A 86 6.23 15.11 -3.13
N SER A 87 7.06 15.08 -4.18
CA SER A 87 7.00 16.07 -5.26
C SER A 87 7.63 15.53 -6.55
N PRO A 88 7.13 15.93 -7.74
CA PRO A 88 7.75 15.56 -9.02
C PRO A 88 9.22 15.96 -9.13
N GLN A 89 9.61 17.09 -8.53
CA GLN A 89 11.00 17.55 -8.52
C GLN A 89 11.92 16.58 -7.76
N GLY A 90 11.43 15.96 -6.68
CA GLY A 90 12.16 14.92 -5.96
C GLY A 90 12.43 13.71 -6.84
N PHE A 91 11.43 13.27 -7.60
CA PHE A 91 11.60 12.18 -8.57
C PHE A 91 12.62 12.54 -9.65
N LYS A 92 12.52 13.74 -10.24
CA LYS A 92 13.49 14.20 -11.25
C LYS A 92 14.92 14.25 -10.72
N ALA A 93 15.12 14.71 -9.48
CA ALA A 93 16.44 14.78 -8.86
C ALA A 93 17.06 13.39 -8.60
N VAL A 94 16.25 12.38 -8.28
CA VAL A 94 16.74 11.05 -7.89
C VAL A 94 16.73 10.03 -9.03
N LEU A 95 15.76 10.12 -9.94
CA LEU A 95 15.60 9.21 -11.08
C LEU A 95 16.14 9.81 -12.39
N GLY A 96 16.35 11.12 -12.47
CA GLY A 96 16.66 11.81 -13.72
C GLY A 96 15.45 11.95 -14.66
N GLU A 97 14.28 11.45 -14.25
CA GLU A 97 13.07 11.39 -15.09
C GLU A 97 11.95 12.28 -14.53
N ASP A 98 11.16 12.86 -15.43
CA ASP A 98 9.94 13.58 -15.07
C ASP A 98 8.74 12.63 -15.07
N ILE A 99 8.33 12.20 -13.88
CA ILE A 99 7.17 11.32 -13.69
C ILE A 99 5.86 11.94 -14.21
N MET A 100 5.81 13.26 -14.45
CA MET A 100 4.63 13.88 -15.05
C MET A 100 4.44 13.48 -16.52
N GLY A 101 5.50 13.00 -17.19
CA GLY A 101 5.44 12.44 -18.54
C GLY A 101 5.11 10.95 -18.60
N TRP A 102 5.05 10.27 -17.45
CA TRP A 102 4.67 8.86 -17.35
C TRP A 102 3.15 8.69 -17.45
N GLN A 103 2.68 7.46 -17.69
CA GLN A 103 1.25 7.17 -17.81
C GLN A 103 0.55 7.34 -16.45
N ALA A 104 -0.37 8.28 -16.34
CA ALA A 104 -1.18 8.45 -15.14
C ALA A 104 -2.13 7.24 -14.95
N VAL A 105 -2.07 6.59 -13.80
CA VAL A 105 -2.93 5.45 -13.44
C VAL A 105 -3.68 5.73 -12.14
N LYS A 106 -4.78 5.02 -11.89
CA LYS A 106 -5.66 5.26 -10.73
C LYS A 106 -5.93 3.98 -9.96
N ALA A 107 -6.10 4.11 -8.65
CA ALA A 107 -6.63 3.05 -7.80
C ALA A 107 -8.14 3.26 -7.58
N PRO A 108 -8.96 2.19 -7.48
CA PRO A 108 -10.41 2.30 -7.33
C PRO A 108 -10.89 3.08 -6.09
N ALA A 109 -10.31 2.86 -4.91
CA ALA A 109 -10.86 3.29 -3.62
C ALA A 109 -10.00 4.32 -2.87
N ARG A 110 -8.75 4.58 -3.27
CA ARG A 110 -7.86 5.55 -2.61
C ARG A 110 -7.23 6.50 -3.63
N ARG A 111 -7.53 7.79 -3.51
CA ARG A 111 -7.14 8.83 -4.47
C ARG A 111 -5.69 9.29 -4.27
N ARG A 112 -4.73 8.43 -4.61
CA ARG A 112 -3.31 8.83 -4.78
C ARG A 112 -3.02 9.09 -6.25
N ARG A 113 -2.09 10.01 -6.53
CA ARG A 113 -1.60 10.24 -7.90
C ARG A 113 -0.50 9.23 -8.20
N TRP A 114 -0.83 8.29 -9.07
CA TRP A 114 0.08 7.24 -9.54
C TRP A 114 0.50 7.49 -10.98
N TYR A 115 1.72 7.09 -11.30
CA TYR A 115 2.29 7.15 -12.63
C TYR A 115 3.04 5.85 -12.93
N HIS A 116 2.84 5.28 -14.10
CA HIS A 116 3.47 4.06 -14.58
C HIS A 116 4.45 4.39 -15.70
N ASP A 117 5.66 3.84 -15.62
CA ASP A 117 6.73 4.03 -16.61
C ASP A 117 6.51 3.28 -17.93
N GLY A 118 5.38 2.58 -18.09
CA GLY A 118 5.10 1.69 -19.21
C GLY A 118 5.89 0.37 -19.16
N LYS A 119 6.66 0.15 -18.09
CA LYS A 119 7.50 -1.03 -17.87
C LYS A 119 7.12 -1.65 -16.52
N ASN A 120 7.96 -1.47 -15.50
CA ASN A 120 7.90 -2.21 -14.24
C ASN A 120 7.82 -1.31 -12.99
N THR A 121 7.74 0.02 -13.18
CA THR A 121 7.84 0.99 -12.10
C THR A 121 6.55 1.80 -11.95
N LEU A 122 6.08 1.86 -10.71
CA LEU A 122 5.03 2.78 -10.29
C LEU A 122 5.62 3.88 -9.44
N ALA A 123 5.45 5.13 -9.85
CA ALA A 123 5.69 6.30 -9.02
C ALA A 123 4.38 6.74 -8.37
N VAL A 124 4.43 7.10 -7.08
CA VAL A 124 3.27 7.61 -6.34
C VAL A 124 3.64 8.87 -5.58
N LEU A 125 2.81 9.90 -5.73
CA LEU A 125 2.91 11.11 -4.93
C LEU A 125 2.21 10.90 -3.59
N ILE A 126 2.96 11.04 -2.50
CA ILE A 126 2.45 10.97 -1.12
C ILE A 126 2.32 12.37 -0.53
N ALA A 127 1.24 12.63 0.20
CA ALA A 127 0.92 13.94 0.78
C ALA A 127 1.11 13.97 2.30
N SER A 128 1.13 12.82 2.97
CA SER A 128 1.23 12.71 4.43
C SER A 128 1.98 11.45 4.88
N ALA A 129 2.33 11.38 6.17
CA ALA A 129 2.80 10.14 6.79
C ALA A 129 1.73 9.03 6.72
N SER A 130 0.45 9.39 6.89
CA SER A 130 -0.66 8.43 6.79
C SER A 130 -0.82 7.82 5.38
N ASP A 131 -0.27 8.44 4.33
CA ASP A 131 -0.19 7.79 3.02
C ASP A 131 0.80 6.61 3.03
N ILE A 132 1.93 6.76 3.71
CA ILE A 132 2.92 5.69 3.89
C ILE A 132 2.34 4.60 4.77
N ASP A 133 1.73 4.99 5.89
CA ASP A 133 1.13 4.08 6.89
C ASP A 133 -0.02 3.25 6.28
N ASP A 134 -0.65 3.73 5.22
CA ASP A 134 -1.67 3.00 4.46
C ASP A 134 -1.05 2.18 3.32
N LEU A 135 -0.12 2.77 2.56
CA LEU A 135 0.41 2.14 1.34
C LEU A 135 1.36 0.99 1.63
N VAL A 136 2.27 1.14 2.60
CA VAL A 136 3.27 0.10 2.91
C VAL A 136 2.59 -1.19 3.37
N PRO A 137 1.65 -1.19 4.34
CA PRO A 137 1.00 -2.42 4.75
C PRO A 137 0.11 -3.00 3.65
N THR A 138 -0.48 -2.16 2.80
CA THR A 138 -1.27 -2.60 1.64
C THR A 138 -0.42 -3.38 0.64
N LEU A 139 0.81 -2.90 0.34
CA LEU A 139 1.74 -3.59 -0.56
C LEU A 139 2.29 -4.88 0.04
N VAL A 140 2.53 -4.90 1.35
CA VAL A 140 2.92 -6.12 2.07
C VAL A 140 1.80 -7.16 2.02
N ALA A 141 0.57 -6.78 2.32
CA ALA A 141 -0.59 -7.67 2.23
C ALA A 141 -0.78 -8.20 0.80
N PHE A 142 -0.71 -7.32 -0.20
CA PHE A 142 -0.78 -7.73 -1.61
C PHE A 142 0.27 -8.78 -1.98
N GLN A 143 1.54 -8.58 -1.58
CA GLN A 143 2.61 -9.54 -1.87
C GLN A 143 2.38 -10.88 -1.16
N ILE A 144 2.02 -10.86 0.12
CA ILE A 144 1.74 -12.08 0.89
C ILE A 144 0.64 -12.89 0.20
N GLU A 145 -0.48 -12.24 -0.12
CA GLU A 145 -1.65 -12.91 -0.69
C GLU A 145 -1.42 -13.38 -2.13
N TRP A 146 -0.69 -12.60 -2.93
CA TRP A 146 -0.21 -13.06 -4.23
C TRP A 146 0.64 -14.32 -4.10
N ASN A 147 1.58 -14.36 -3.16
CA ASN A 147 2.50 -15.49 -3.01
C ASN A 147 1.82 -16.73 -2.41
N LYS A 148 0.75 -16.56 -1.63
CA LYS A 148 -0.12 -17.67 -1.23
C LYS A 148 -0.87 -18.22 -2.44
N LEU A 149 -1.53 -17.37 -3.22
CA LEU A 149 -2.22 -17.80 -4.44
C LEU A 149 -1.26 -18.46 -5.43
N HIS A 150 -0.05 -17.91 -5.62
CA HIS A 150 0.98 -18.52 -6.46
C HIS A 150 1.22 -19.98 -6.08
N ARG A 151 1.44 -20.26 -4.78
CA ARG A 151 1.66 -21.61 -4.26
C ARG A 151 0.44 -22.51 -4.46
N LEU A 152 -0.75 -22.00 -4.16
CA LEU A 152 -2.02 -22.76 -4.25
C LEU A 152 -2.39 -23.13 -5.69
N LEU A 153 -1.97 -22.33 -6.69
CA LEU A 153 -2.32 -22.52 -8.09
C LEU A 153 -1.34 -23.39 -8.88
N GLN A 154 -0.20 -23.82 -8.31
CA GLN A 154 0.83 -24.55 -9.07
C GLN A 154 0.28 -25.81 -9.74
N ASP A 155 -0.42 -26.65 -8.99
CA ASP A 155 -0.90 -27.96 -9.45
C ASP A 155 -2.38 -27.95 -9.90
N VAL A 156 -2.96 -26.76 -10.06
CA VAL A 156 -4.40 -26.59 -10.32
C VAL A 156 -4.62 -25.94 -11.68
N GLY A 157 -5.63 -26.38 -12.44
CA GLY A 157 -6.03 -25.71 -13.67
C GLY A 157 -6.44 -24.25 -13.43
N LEU A 158 -6.31 -23.40 -14.46
CA LEU A 158 -6.74 -22.00 -14.37
C LEU A 158 -8.22 -21.80 -14.70
N SER A 159 -9.03 -22.87 -14.67
CA SER A 159 -10.48 -22.68 -14.74
C SER A 159 -10.96 -21.92 -13.51
N ALA A 160 -11.97 -21.06 -13.68
CA ALA A 160 -12.42 -20.17 -12.61
C ALA A 160 -12.85 -20.94 -11.35
N ASP A 161 -13.42 -22.13 -11.49
CA ASP A 161 -13.88 -22.92 -10.34
C ASP A 161 -12.73 -23.65 -9.64
N GLU A 162 -11.78 -24.24 -10.38
CA GLU A 162 -10.60 -24.89 -9.79
C GLU A 162 -9.73 -23.87 -9.04
N ALA A 163 -9.43 -22.73 -9.67
CA ALA A 163 -8.64 -21.66 -9.06
C ALA A 163 -9.30 -21.08 -7.81
N ARG A 164 -10.63 -20.90 -7.83
CA ARG A 164 -11.40 -20.44 -6.67
C ARG A 164 -11.33 -21.42 -5.51
N HIS A 165 -11.52 -22.71 -5.77
CA HIS A 165 -11.43 -23.75 -4.74
C HIS A 165 -10.02 -23.82 -4.15
N ALA A 166 -8.98 -23.74 -4.97
CA ALA A 166 -7.59 -23.73 -4.52
C ALA A 166 -7.28 -22.51 -3.64
N ALA A 167 -7.81 -21.33 -3.99
CA ALA A 167 -7.68 -20.12 -3.18
C ALA A 167 -8.42 -20.19 -1.84
N GLY A 168 -9.31 -21.17 -1.63
CA GLY A 168 -10.21 -21.19 -0.48
C GLY A 168 -11.26 -20.07 -0.50
N ALA A 169 -11.52 -19.50 -1.68
CA ALA A 169 -12.37 -18.32 -1.81
C ALA A 169 -13.86 -18.69 -1.89
N THR A 170 -14.69 -17.89 -1.21
CA THR A 170 -16.14 -17.96 -1.38
C THR A 170 -16.52 -17.52 -2.79
N GLN A 171 -17.72 -17.93 -3.24
CA GLN A 171 -18.22 -17.50 -4.56
C GLN A 171 -18.37 -15.96 -4.65
N ASP A 172 -18.77 -15.31 -3.55
CA ASP A 172 -18.93 -13.86 -3.52
C ASP A 172 -17.57 -13.14 -3.56
N ASP A 173 -16.59 -13.60 -2.79
CA ASP A 173 -15.25 -13.00 -2.81
C ASP A 173 -14.57 -13.14 -4.17
N TRP A 174 -14.72 -14.31 -4.80
CA TRP A 174 -14.17 -14.56 -6.12
C TRP A 174 -14.82 -13.68 -7.19
N ARG A 175 -16.15 -13.52 -7.14
CA ARG A 175 -16.87 -12.58 -8.01
C ARG A 175 -16.39 -11.15 -7.81
N ARG A 176 -16.20 -10.69 -6.57
CA ARG A 176 -15.67 -9.35 -6.29
C ARG A 176 -14.25 -9.17 -6.81
N LEU A 177 -13.42 -10.20 -6.77
CA LEU A 177 -12.06 -10.16 -7.31
C LEU A 177 -12.10 -10.06 -8.85
N HIS A 178 -12.99 -10.83 -9.47
CA HIS A 178 -13.27 -10.74 -10.89
C HIS A 178 -13.74 -9.35 -11.29
N ASP A 179 -14.72 -8.78 -10.59
CA ASP A 179 -15.21 -7.42 -10.86
C ASP A 179 -14.13 -6.35 -10.65
N ALA A 180 -13.22 -6.55 -9.70
CA ALA A 180 -12.13 -5.61 -9.41
C ALA A 180 -11.01 -5.62 -10.47
N TRP A 181 -10.73 -6.79 -11.07
CA TRP A 181 -9.75 -6.92 -12.16
C TRP A 181 -10.36 -6.79 -13.57
N GLY A 182 -11.68 -6.96 -13.71
CA GLY A 182 -12.38 -6.89 -14.99
C GLY A 182 -11.78 -7.82 -16.03
N ASP A 183 -11.59 -7.30 -17.24
CA ASP A 183 -11.08 -8.05 -18.39
C ASP A 183 -9.67 -8.63 -18.17
N ALA A 184 -8.90 -8.09 -17.22
CA ALA A 184 -7.56 -8.57 -16.90
C ALA A 184 -7.55 -9.77 -15.93
N PHE A 185 -8.71 -10.25 -15.47
CA PHE A 185 -8.81 -11.30 -14.45
C PHE A 185 -8.01 -12.57 -14.80
N ASP A 186 -8.25 -13.15 -15.97
CA ASP A 186 -7.57 -14.39 -16.39
C ASP A 186 -6.06 -14.17 -16.58
N ALA A 187 -5.68 -13.01 -17.12
CA ALA A 187 -4.27 -12.64 -17.29
C ALA A 187 -3.56 -12.48 -15.93
N ASN A 188 -4.24 -11.92 -14.93
CA ASN A 188 -3.73 -11.78 -13.57
C ASN A 188 -3.57 -13.16 -12.89
N LEU A 189 -4.54 -14.06 -13.03
CA LEU A 189 -4.41 -15.44 -12.52
C LEU A 189 -3.24 -16.19 -13.16
N ALA A 190 -3.10 -16.06 -14.49
CA ALA A 190 -1.97 -16.65 -15.20
C ALA A 190 -0.62 -16.06 -14.73
N ALA A 191 -0.55 -14.76 -14.47
CA ALA A 191 0.64 -14.11 -13.93
C ALA A 191 0.96 -14.60 -12.51
N ILE A 192 -0.06 -14.70 -11.64
CA ILE A 192 0.08 -15.24 -10.27
C ILE A 192 0.62 -16.66 -10.32
N LYS A 193 0.05 -17.53 -11.15
CA LYS A 193 0.52 -18.92 -11.29
C LYS A 193 1.96 -18.98 -11.80
N ARG A 194 2.33 -18.10 -12.72
CA ARG A 194 3.67 -18.10 -13.34
C ARG A 194 4.78 -17.68 -12.38
N GLU A 195 4.55 -16.67 -11.54
CA GLU A 195 5.62 -16.08 -10.74
C GLU A 195 5.17 -15.54 -9.38
N GLU A 196 6.06 -15.64 -8.40
CA GLU A 196 5.94 -14.93 -7.14
C GLU A 196 6.03 -13.41 -7.33
N CYS A 197 5.27 -12.69 -6.52
CA CYS A 197 5.37 -11.27 -6.38
C CYS A 197 6.55 -10.90 -5.47
N ARG A 198 7.42 -10.03 -5.98
CA ARG A 198 8.63 -9.56 -5.30
C ARG A 198 8.75 -8.06 -5.49
N ILE A 199 7.99 -7.31 -4.69
CA ILE A 199 7.96 -5.85 -4.76
C ILE A 199 9.16 -5.26 -4.03
N VAL A 200 9.74 -4.23 -4.63
CA VAL A 200 10.69 -3.34 -3.97
C VAL A 200 10.12 -1.92 -3.82
N LEU A 201 10.44 -1.29 -2.71
CA LEU A 201 9.98 0.05 -2.34
C LEU A 201 11.14 1.02 -2.26
N ARG A 202 10.91 2.26 -2.69
CA ARG A 202 11.84 3.37 -2.44
C ARG A 202 11.06 4.60 -1.99
N LEU A 203 11.56 5.30 -0.99
CA LEU A 203 11.02 6.60 -0.57
C LEU A 203 11.99 7.72 -0.94
N ILE A 204 11.53 8.67 -1.74
CA ILE A 204 12.27 9.85 -2.15
C ILE A 204 11.84 11.04 -1.30
N GLY A 205 12.80 11.65 -0.59
CA GLY A 205 12.56 12.87 0.18
C GLY A 205 11.68 12.68 1.41
N GLY A 206 11.72 11.49 2.02
CA GLY A 206 10.88 11.06 3.15
C GLY A 206 11.17 11.72 4.51
N SER A 207 11.37 13.03 4.57
CA SER A 207 11.48 13.75 5.85
C SER A 207 10.15 14.41 6.22
N HIS A 208 9.83 14.43 7.52
CA HIS A 208 8.71 15.21 8.07
C HIS A 208 8.76 16.68 7.64
N LEU A 209 9.98 17.22 7.44
CA LEU A 209 10.21 18.58 6.97
C LEU A 209 9.62 18.81 5.57
N GLY A 210 9.63 17.80 4.69
CA GLY A 210 9.08 17.92 3.36
C GLY A 210 7.54 18.01 3.34
N PHE A 211 6.85 17.29 4.23
CA PHE A 211 5.40 17.43 4.40
C PHE A 211 5.03 18.82 4.95
N ALA A 212 5.74 19.30 5.98
CA ALA A 212 5.52 20.63 6.53
C ALA A 212 5.74 21.72 5.46
N ARG A 213 6.81 21.60 4.66
CA ARG A 213 7.10 22.54 3.57
C ARG A 213 6.02 22.53 2.48
N ASN A 214 5.47 21.37 2.15
CA ASN A 214 4.35 21.26 1.20
C ASN A 214 3.08 21.89 1.75
N ALA A 215 2.74 21.66 3.03
CA ALA A 215 1.61 22.30 3.69
C ALA A 215 1.76 23.83 3.72
N SER A 216 2.94 24.34 4.05
CA SER A 216 3.21 25.79 4.01
C SER A 216 3.06 26.36 2.60
N ARG A 217 3.56 25.66 1.56
CA ARG A 217 3.39 26.11 0.16
C ARG A 217 1.94 26.11 -0.30
N TRP A 218 1.15 25.12 0.13
CA TRP A 218 -0.28 25.07 -0.14
C TRP A 218 -1.03 26.21 0.57
N TRP A 219 -0.58 26.60 1.77
CA TRP A 219 -1.17 27.69 2.55
C TRP A 219 -0.95 29.08 1.95
N LEU A 220 0.22 29.34 1.34
CA LEU A 220 0.59 30.65 0.80
C LEU A 220 -0.48 31.33 -0.09
N PRO A 221 -1.03 30.69 -1.14
CA PRO A 221 -2.05 31.31 -1.97
C PRO A 221 -3.36 31.57 -1.20
N ILE A 222 -3.70 30.73 -0.22
CA ILE A 222 -4.89 30.92 0.62
C ILE A 222 -4.68 32.13 1.54
N ALA A 223 -3.51 32.23 2.17
CA ALA A 223 -3.15 33.35 3.02
C ALA A 223 -3.17 34.69 2.26
N ALA A 224 -2.67 34.70 1.02
CA ALA A 224 -2.73 35.89 0.15
C ALA A 224 -4.18 36.28 -0.16
N ALA A 225 -5.02 35.32 -0.56
CA ALA A 225 -6.43 35.58 -0.82
C ALA A 225 -7.18 36.06 0.44
N MET A 226 -6.86 35.54 1.63
CA MET A 226 -7.44 36.00 2.90
C MET A 226 -7.02 37.44 3.23
N GLU A 227 -5.81 37.84 2.88
CA GLU A 227 -5.35 39.22 3.04
C GLU A 227 -6.11 40.17 2.11
N ASP A 228 -6.25 39.82 0.83
CA ASP A 228 -7.01 40.60 -0.15
C ASP A 228 -8.49 40.77 0.25
N LEU A 229 -9.07 39.76 0.91
CA LEU A 229 -10.45 39.76 1.39
C LEU A 229 -10.63 40.42 2.77
N GLY A 230 -9.56 40.89 3.42
CA GLY A 230 -9.62 41.43 4.78
C GLY A 230 -10.04 40.40 5.83
N ALA A 231 -9.83 39.11 5.55
CA ALA A 231 -10.32 37.98 6.34
C ALA A 231 -9.21 37.28 7.14
N ARG A 232 -8.06 37.93 7.38
CA ARG A 232 -6.91 37.33 8.08
C ARG A 232 -7.25 36.79 9.48
N ASP A 233 -8.12 37.49 10.21
CA ASP A 233 -8.53 37.12 11.57
C ASP A 233 -9.78 36.23 11.60
N ALA A 234 -10.32 35.86 10.43
CA ALA A 234 -11.49 35.00 10.36
C ALA A 234 -11.12 33.57 10.80
N PRO A 235 -12.01 32.87 11.55
CA PRO A 235 -11.78 31.48 11.91
C PRO A 235 -11.73 30.59 10.66
N ILE A 236 -10.75 29.69 10.61
CA ILE A 236 -10.52 28.78 9.49
C ILE A 236 -11.05 27.40 9.88
N TYR A 237 -11.94 26.85 9.06
CA TYR A 237 -12.48 25.50 9.23
C TYR A 237 -12.01 24.61 8.08
N PHE A 238 -11.35 23.50 8.41
CA PHE A 238 -11.00 22.45 7.45
C PHE A 238 -12.16 21.46 7.37
N VAL A 239 -12.73 21.31 6.17
CA VAL A 239 -13.75 20.29 5.89
C VAL A 239 -13.09 19.21 5.04
N SER A 240 -13.00 17.98 5.56
CA SER A 240 -12.42 16.80 4.89
C SER A 240 -13.48 15.81 4.47
#